data_AF-A0A2D6MBZ4-F1
#
_entry.id   AF-A0A2D6MBZ4-F1
#
_cell.length_a   1.000
_cell.length_b   1.000
_cell.length_c   1.000
_cell.angle_alpha   90.00
_cell.angle_beta   90.00
_cell.angle_gamma   90.00
#
_symmetry.space_group_name_H-M   'P 1'
#
loop_
_entity.id
_entity.type
_entity.pdbx_description
1 polymer ?
#
loop_
_entity_poly.entity_id
_entity_poly.type
_entity_poly.pdbx_seq_one_letter_code
_entity_poly.pdbx_strand_id
1 'polypeptide(L)'
;MIRPVTQSCFDAMMFDAPISAAEMVDFGIDSVDHHRALQAAARNATVEELDEVLGDGPAITAFVAKHAAQYAGMTFKTAYDDMGPPE
;
A
#
# COMPACT_ATOMS: atom_id res chain seq x y z
N MET A 1 2.97 -16.09 -6.39
CA MET A 1 4.19 -15.89 -5.57
C MET A 1 4.12 -14.45 -5.10
N ILE A 2 4.20 -14.20 -3.79
CA ILE A 2 4.20 -12.84 -3.25
C ILE A 2 5.50 -12.14 -3.62
N ARG A 3 5.43 -10.87 -4.06
CA ARG A 3 6.63 -10.09 -4.37
C ARG A 3 7.39 -9.81 -3.06
N PRO A 4 8.74 -9.88 -3.06
CA PRO A 4 9.53 -9.64 -1.85
C PRO A 4 9.25 -8.28 -1.18
N VAL A 5 9.01 -7.24 -1.97
CA VAL A 5 8.68 -5.89 -1.47
C VAL A 5 7.33 -5.87 -0.73
N THR A 6 6.34 -6.61 -1.22
CA THR A 6 5.05 -6.74 -0.54
C THR A 6 5.21 -7.48 0.79
N GLN A 7 5.93 -8.61 0.80
CA GLN A 7 6.14 -9.39 2.02
C GLN A 7 6.85 -8.56 3.10
N SER A 8 7.92 -7.85 2.70
CA SER A 8 8.68 -6.97 3.59
C SER A 8 7.81 -5.84 4.15
N CYS A 9 7.00 -5.19 3.31
CA CYS A 9 6.07 -4.15 3.74
C CYS A 9 5.02 -4.69 4.71
N PHE A 10 4.42 -5.84 4.38
CA PHE A 10 3.41 -6.49 5.23
C PHE A 10 3.97 -6.80 6.62
N ASP A 11 5.14 -7.42 6.69
CA ASP A 11 5.83 -7.72 7.95
C ASP A 11 6.13 -6.44 8.73
N ALA A 12 6.63 -5.40 8.08
CA ALA A 12 6.90 -4.11 8.72
C ALA A 12 5.63 -3.49 9.33
N MET A 13 4.50 -3.55 8.61
CA MET A 13 3.21 -3.06 9.11
C MET A 13 2.70 -3.89 10.30
N MET A 14 2.91 -5.21 10.30
CA MET A 14 2.52 -6.07 11.43
C MET A 14 3.34 -5.80 12.68
N PHE A 15 4.65 -5.59 12.52
CA PHE A 15 5.58 -5.44 13.64
C PHE A 15 5.86 -3.99 14.07
N ASP A 16 5.16 -3.01 13.49
CA ASP A 16 5.43 -1.57 13.71
C ASP A 16 6.90 -1.20 13.41
N ALA A 17 7.48 -1.85 12.40
CA ALA A 17 8.84 -1.62 11.95
C ALA A 17 8.86 -0.52 10.86
N PRO A 18 10.00 0.18 10.67
CA PRO A 18 10.12 1.15 9.60
C PRO A 18 10.06 0.46 8.22
N ILE A 19 9.38 1.11 7.28
CA ILE A 19 9.40 0.75 5.86
C ILE A 19 10.56 1.43 5.13
N SER A 20 11.02 0.79 4.06
CA SER A 20 12.04 1.25 3.14
C SER A 20 11.50 2.27 2.12
N ALA A 21 12.42 2.98 1.47
CA ALA A 21 12.08 3.93 0.41
C ALA A 21 11.39 3.26 -0.79
N ALA A 22 11.74 2.01 -1.12
CA ALA A 22 11.10 1.27 -2.20
C ALA A 22 9.62 0.97 -1.87
N GLU A 23 9.34 0.52 -0.66
CA GLU A 23 7.97 0.26 -0.21
C GLU A 23 7.14 1.54 -0.16
N MET A 24 7.74 2.67 0.25
CA MET A 24 7.07 3.97 0.21
C MET A 24 6.65 4.36 -1.22
N VAL A 25 7.53 4.15 -2.21
CA VAL A 25 7.24 4.46 -3.62
C VAL A 25 6.18 3.51 -4.19
N ASP A 26 6.35 2.21 -3.98
CA ASP A 26 5.49 1.19 -4.58
C ASP A 26 4.06 1.19 -4.01
N PHE A 27 3.90 1.62 -2.75
CA PHE A 27 2.60 1.77 -2.11
C PHE A 27 2.09 3.21 -2.02
N GLY A 28 2.78 4.19 -2.62
CA GLY A 28 2.32 5.58 -2.67
C GLY A 28 2.23 6.26 -1.30
N ILE A 29 3.16 5.96 -0.39
CA ILE A 29 3.21 6.52 0.96
C ILE A 29 4.02 7.83 0.93
N ASP A 30 3.32 8.96 0.92
CA ASP A 30 3.91 10.31 0.88
C ASP A 30 3.86 11.05 2.23
N SER A 31 3.12 10.50 3.19
CA SER A 31 2.77 11.15 4.44
C SER A 31 2.59 10.13 5.56
N VAL A 32 2.62 10.63 6.80
CA VAL A 32 2.37 9.82 8.00
C VAL A 32 0.97 9.21 7.98
N ASP A 33 -0.01 9.92 7.42
CA ASP A 33 -1.38 9.44 7.37
C ASP A 33 -1.58 8.35 6.31
N HIS A 34 -0.88 8.41 5.15
CA HIS A 34 -0.82 7.28 4.21
C HIS A 34 -0.24 6.03 4.86
N HIS A 35 0.85 6.18 5.61
CA HIS A 35 1.45 5.06 6.34
C HIS A 35 0.45 4.44 7.33
N ARG A 36 -0.21 5.27 8.16
CA ARG A 36 -1.21 4.80 9.14
C ARG A 36 -2.40 4.11 8.48
N ALA A 37 -2.86 4.65 7.36
CA ALA A 37 -4.00 4.11 6.64
C ALA A 37 -3.67 2.75 6.01
N LEU A 38 -2.52 2.64 5.34
CA LEU A 38 -2.06 1.37 4.77
C LEU A 38 -1.79 0.33 5.86
N GLN A 39 -1.16 0.73 6.98
CA GLN A 39 -0.92 -0.15 8.12
C GLN A 39 -2.23 -0.70 8.69
N ALA A 40 -3.22 0.17 8.91
CA ALA A 40 -4.52 -0.24 9.42
C ALA A 40 -5.24 -1.21 8.48
N ALA A 41 -5.13 -0.98 7.16
CA ALA A 41 -5.71 -1.85 6.15
C ALA A 41 -4.98 -3.22 6.09
N ALA A 42 -3.65 -3.21 6.05
CA ALA A 42 -2.83 -4.43 6.02
C ALA A 42 -3.08 -5.33 7.23
N ARG A 43 -3.32 -4.76 8.42
CA ARG A 43 -3.64 -5.52 9.65
C ARG A 43 -4.99 -6.24 9.61
N ASN A 44 -5.87 -5.85 8.69
CA ASN A 44 -7.19 -6.44 8.51
C ASN A 44 -7.31 -7.25 7.19
N ALA A 45 -6.22 -7.39 6.44
CA ALA A 45 -6.18 -8.03 5.13
C ALA A 45 -5.15 -9.18 5.09
N THR A 46 -5.10 -9.90 3.97
CA THR A 46 -4.02 -10.87 3.71
C THR A 46 -2.87 -10.24 2.93
N VAL A 47 -1.69 -10.88 2.96
CA VAL A 47 -0.53 -10.44 2.18
C VAL A 47 -0.77 -10.56 0.67
N GLU A 48 -1.61 -11.51 0.24
CA GLU A 48 -2.04 -11.65 -1.15
C GLU A 48 -2.86 -10.44 -1.61
N GLU A 49 -3.83 -9.99 -0.81
CA GLU A 49 -4.63 -8.80 -1.13
C GLU A 49 -3.76 -7.54 -1.21
N LEU A 50 -2.73 -7.44 -0.35
CA LEU A 50 -1.78 -6.34 -0.41
C LEU A 50 -0.88 -6.43 -1.65
N ASP A 51 -0.48 -7.64 -2.06
CA ASP A 51 0.30 -7.84 -3.28
C ASP A 51 -0.49 -7.39 -4.49
N GLU A 52 -1.76 -7.79 -4.61
CA GLU A 52 -2.62 -7.48 -5.77
C GLU A 52 -2.71 -5.98 -6.10
N VAL A 53 -2.55 -5.10 -5.10
CA VAL A 53 -2.65 -3.64 -5.28
C VAL A 53 -1.31 -2.93 -5.41
N LEU A 54 -0.18 -3.63 -5.30
CA LEU A 54 1.16 -3.03 -5.37
C LEU A 54 1.35 -2.28 -6.71
N GLY A 55 1.70 -1.01 -6.62
CA GLY A 55 1.97 -0.15 -7.78
C GLY A 55 0.73 0.42 -8.46
N ASP A 56 -0.48 0.27 -7.89
CA ASP A 56 -1.72 0.82 -8.45
C ASP A 56 -2.42 1.69 -7.38
N GLY A 57 -2.28 3.01 -7.51
CA GLY A 57 -2.82 3.98 -6.53
C GLY A 57 -4.34 3.87 -6.33
N PRO A 58 -5.14 3.83 -7.41
CA PRO A 58 -6.57 3.53 -7.33
C PRO A 58 -6.91 2.22 -6.62
N ALA A 59 -6.17 1.14 -6.87
CA ALA A 59 -6.39 -0.14 -6.20
C ALA A 59 -6.03 -0.08 -4.71
N ILE A 60 -4.92 0.59 -4.35
CA ILE A 60 -4.53 0.83 -2.96
C ILE A 60 -5.60 1.67 -2.24
N THR A 61 -6.13 2.70 -2.90
CA THR A 61 -7.22 3.52 -2.37
C THR A 61 -8.45 2.67 -2.04
N ALA A 62 -8.86 1.80 -2.96
CA ALA A 62 -9.98 0.88 -2.75
C ALA A 62 -9.69 -0.14 -1.64
N PHE A 63 -8.46 -0.67 -1.58
CA PHE A 63 -8.01 -1.59 -0.54
C PHE A 63 -8.09 -0.96 0.86
N VAL A 64 -7.59 0.27 1.01
CA VAL A 64 -7.65 1.01 2.28
C VAL A 64 -9.10 1.31 2.66
N ALA A 65 -9.93 1.76 1.73
CA ALA A 65 -11.34 2.01 2.00
C ALA A 65 -12.10 0.74 2.45
N LYS A 66 -11.75 -0.44 1.89
CA LYS A 66 -12.34 -1.74 2.24
C LYS A 66 -11.92 -2.21 3.64
N HIS A 67 -10.63 -2.11 3.97
CA HIS A 67 -10.06 -2.75 5.16
C HIS A 67 -9.82 -1.79 6.34
N ALA A 68 -9.92 -0.48 6.10
CA ALA A 68 -9.76 0.57 7.11
C ALA A 68 -10.73 1.74 6.84
N ALA A 69 -12.03 1.50 7.06
CA ALA A 69 -13.10 2.45 6.75
C ALA A 69 -12.92 3.85 7.34
N GLN A 70 -12.20 4.00 8.47
CA GLN A 70 -11.86 5.30 9.05
C GLN A 70 -10.95 6.17 8.16
N TYR A 71 -10.29 5.57 7.17
CA TYR A 71 -9.45 6.25 6.17
C TYR A 71 -10.07 6.22 4.76
N ALA A 72 -11.35 5.88 4.61
CA ALA A 72 -11.99 5.72 3.29
C ALA A 72 -12.00 7.00 2.41
N GLY A 73 -11.77 8.17 3.00
CA GLY A 73 -11.61 9.43 2.26
C GLY A 73 -10.20 9.72 1.75
N MET A 74 -9.24 8.83 2.01
CA MET A 74 -7.84 8.99 1.60
C MET A 74 -7.63 8.46 0.19
N THR A 75 -6.83 9.17 -0.60
CA THR A 75 -6.48 8.77 -1.96
C THR A 75 -5.00 8.51 -2.05
N PHE A 76 -4.64 7.34 -2.55
CA PHE A 76 -3.27 6.94 -2.83
C PHE A 76 -2.93 7.18 -4.29
N LYS A 77 -1.69 7.57 -4.54
CA LYS A 77 -1.10 7.70 -5.87
C LYS A 77 0.28 7.08 -5.85
N THR A 78 0.60 6.26 -6.84
CA THR A 78 1.93 5.69 -7.02
C THR A 78 2.66 6.38 -8.16
N ALA A 79 3.99 6.25 -8.21
CA ALA A 79 4.78 6.76 -9.34
C ALA A 79 4.44 6.07 -10.67
N TYR A 80 3.86 4.88 -10.61
CA TYR A 80 3.49 4.07 -11.77
C TYR A 80 2.18 4.53 -12.41
N ASP A 81 1.29 5.17 -11.66
CA ASP A 81 0.00 5.67 -12.18
C ASP A 81 0.21 6.72 -13.30
N ASP A 82 1.32 7.46 -13.26
CA ASP A 82 1.70 8.46 -14.26
C ASP A 82 2.53 7.86 -15.41
N MET A 83 3.08 6.65 -15.23
CA MET A 83 3.77 5.92 -16.28
C MET A 83 2.72 5.16 -17.09
N GLY A 84 2.20 5.80 -18.14
CA GLY A 84 1.34 5.13 -19.12
C GLY A 84 1.96 3.82 -19.64
N PRO A 85 1.17 2.93 -20.27
CA PRO A 85 1.70 1.67 -20.77
C PRO A 85 2.91 1.92 -21.67
N PRO A 86 3.95 1.06 -21.61
CA PRO A 86 5.07 1.18 -22.53
C PRO A 86 4.55 1.13 -23.96
N GLU A 87 4.90 2.14 -24.77
CA GLU A 87 4.62 2.17 -26.21
C GLU A 87 5.25 0.98 -26.95
#